data_AF-A0A1Z9B7A0-F1
#
_entry.id   AF-A0A1Z9B7A0-F1
#
_cell.length_a   1.000
_cell.length_b   1.000
_cell.length_c   1.000
_cell.angle_alpha   90.00
_cell.angle_beta   90.00
_cell.angle_gamma   90.00
#
_symmetry.space_group_name_H-M   'P 1'
#
loop_
_entity.id
_entity.type
_entity.pdbx_description
1 polymer ?
#
loop_
_entity_poly.entity_id
_entity_poly.type
_entity_poly.pdbx_seq_one_letter_code
_entity_poly.pdbx_strand_id
1 'polypeptide(L)'
;MFKNVEYPIIMHCKSGADRAGLMSALYLILNEDKSVKEAKNQLSFKYLHLKYAKTGILDAFFESYLKDNKKPFLKWVKEDYSPEQVKASFKVKKISEIISSYILRRE
;
A
#
# COMPACT_ATOMS: atom_id res chain seq x y z
N MET A 1 -16.97 -4.46 -5.00
CA MET A 1 -17.06 -3.50 -3.89
C MET A 1 -17.22 -2.08 -4.42
N PHE A 2 -16.21 -1.45 -5.02
CA PHE A 2 -16.31 -0.05 -5.49
C PHE A 2 -17.45 0.23 -6.49
N LYS A 3 -17.80 -0.73 -7.36
CA LYS A 3 -18.92 -0.57 -8.30
C LYS A 3 -20.32 -0.60 -7.67
N ASN A 4 -20.44 -1.02 -6.41
CA ASN A 4 -21.72 -1.30 -5.76
C ASN A 4 -21.99 -0.39 -4.55
N VAL A 5 -21.26 0.72 -4.42
CA VAL A 5 -21.47 1.70 -3.34
C VAL A 5 -22.00 3.01 -3.92
N GLU A 6 -22.83 3.70 -3.14
CA GLU A 6 -23.29 5.05 -3.48
C GLU A 6 -22.20 6.08 -3.14
N TYR A 7 -22.04 7.07 -4.01
CA TYR A 7 -21.02 8.11 -3.87
C TYR A 7 -21.66 9.42 -3.38
N PRO A 8 -20.92 10.28 -2.63
CA PRO A 8 -19.49 10.16 -2.30
C PRO A 8 -19.20 9.15 -1.17
N ILE A 9 -18.04 8.50 -1.24
CA ILE A 9 -17.55 7.59 -0.19
C ILE A 9 -16.32 8.15 0.53
N ILE A 10 -16.21 7.87 1.82
CA ILE A 10 -15.03 8.16 2.64
C ILE A 10 -14.47 6.85 3.18
N MET A 11 -13.16 6.65 3.01
CA MET A 11 -12.42 5.52 3.57
C MET A 11 -11.38 6.04 4.55
N HIS A 12 -11.36 5.52 5.77
CA HIS A 12 -10.38 5.90 6.79
C HIS A 12 -9.81 4.68 7.52
N CYS A 13 -8.70 4.91 8.22
CA CYS A 13 -8.17 3.98 9.21
C CYS A 13 -7.95 4.74 10.53
N LYS A 14 -7.17 4.19 11.48
CA LYS A 14 -6.86 4.88 12.74
C LYS A 14 -6.09 6.18 12.50
N SER A 15 -5.01 6.13 11.72
CA SER A 15 -4.13 7.28 11.43
C SER A 15 -4.37 7.90 10.05
N GLY A 16 -5.27 7.34 9.24
CA GLY A 16 -5.50 7.76 7.86
C GLY A 16 -4.35 7.49 6.87
N ALA A 17 -3.26 6.85 7.31
CA ALA A 17 -2.06 6.67 6.49
C ALA A 17 -2.08 5.36 5.69
N ASP A 18 -1.82 4.22 6.35
CA ASP A 18 -1.40 3.00 5.63
C ASP A 18 -2.56 2.25 4.98
N ARG A 19 -3.55 1.82 5.77
CA ARG A 19 -4.72 1.09 5.26
C ARG A 19 -5.60 1.96 4.36
N ALA A 20 -5.75 3.24 4.70
CA ALA A 20 -6.48 4.18 3.88
C ALA A 20 -5.74 4.44 2.55
N GLY A 21 -4.42 4.68 2.59
CA GLY A 21 -3.59 4.84 1.39
C GLY A 21 -3.60 3.60 0.48
N LEU A 22 -3.55 2.39 1.06
CA LEU A 22 -3.72 1.14 0.30
C LEU A 22 -5.07 1.08 -0.41
N MET A 23 -6.16 1.37 0.30
CA MET A 23 -7.50 1.36 -0.28
C MET A 23 -7.67 2.43 -1.37
N SER A 24 -7.10 3.62 -1.19
CA SER A 24 -7.06 4.66 -2.21
C SER A 24 -6.27 4.22 -3.45
N ALA A 25 -5.13 3.55 -3.29
CA ALA A 25 -4.39 2.99 -4.41
C ALA A 25 -5.22 1.93 -5.16
N LEU A 26 -5.87 1.02 -4.44
CA LEU A 26 -6.74 0.00 -5.04
C LEU A 26 -7.95 0.62 -5.75
N TYR A 27 -8.53 1.69 -5.21
CA TYR A 27 -9.59 2.44 -5.88
C TYR A 27 -9.13 2.96 -7.25
N LEU A 28 -7.96 3.61 -7.28
CA LEU A 28 -7.40 4.15 -8.52
C LEU A 28 -7.11 3.05 -9.56
N ILE A 29 -6.62 1.89 -9.14
CA ILE A 29 -6.31 0.77 -10.05
C ILE A 29 -7.59 0.09 -10.56
N LEU A 30 -8.57 -0.11 -9.69
CA LEU A 30 -9.72 -0.98 -9.99
C LEU A 30 -10.95 -0.23 -10.51
N ASN A 31 -11.03 1.08 -10.30
CA ASN A 31 -12.18 1.90 -10.65
C ASN A 31 -11.85 3.09 -11.56
N GLU A 32 -10.62 3.61 -11.51
CA GLU A 32 -10.20 4.79 -12.30
C GLU A 32 -9.15 4.46 -13.38
N ASP A 33 -8.93 3.17 -13.64
CA ASP A 33 -7.99 2.64 -14.64
C ASP A 33 -6.56 3.24 -14.55
N LYS A 34 -6.13 3.66 -13.36
CA LYS A 34 -4.77 4.16 -13.15
C LYS A 34 -3.76 3.03 -13.08
N SER A 35 -2.55 3.30 -13.56
CA SER A 35 -1.45 2.34 -13.45
C SER A 35 -1.07 2.10 -12.00
N VAL A 36 -0.59 0.90 -11.67
CA VAL A 36 -0.08 0.59 -10.32
C VAL A 36 1.08 1.53 -9.93
N LYS A 37 1.88 1.97 -10.91
CA LYS A 37 2.99 2.91 -10.72
C LYS A 37 2.51 4.28 -10.24
N GLU A 38 1.37 4.76 -10.74
CA GLU A 38 0.77 6.01 -10.29
C GLU A 38 0.02 5.82 -8.97
N ALA A 39 -0.79 4.77 -8.87
CA ALA A 39 -1.65 4.51 -7.73
C ALA A 39 -0.87 4.29 -6.43
N LYS A 40 0.31 3.66 -6.48
CA LYS A 40 1.13 3.46 -5.28
C LYS A 40 1.56 4.77 -4.60
N ASN A 41 1.48 5.92 -5.27
CA ASN A 41 1.78 7.23 -4.67
C ASN A 41 0.79 7.63 -3.56
N GLN A 42 -0.34 6.93 -3.43
CA GLN A 42 -1.23 7.05 -2.26
C GLN A 42 -0.57 6.52 -0.97
N LEU A 43 0.54 5.77 -1.09
CA LEU A 43 1.45 5.43 0.00
C LEU A 43 2.66 6.36 -0.07
N SER A 44 2.49 7.59 0.40
CA SER A 44 3.56 8.58 0.42
C SER A 44 3.61 9.37 1.72
N PHE A 45 4.73 10.04 1.96
CA PHE A 45 4.91 10.89 3.14
C PHE A 45 3.87 12.01 3.22
N LYS A 46 3.34 12.48 2.08
CA LYS A 46 2.22 13.43 2.01
C LYS A 46 0.99 12.94 2.79
N TYR A 47 0.77 11.62 2.82
CA TYR A 47 -0.31 10.96 3.55
C TYR A 47 0.22 10.24 4.80
N LEU A 48 1.34 10.71 5.35
CA LEU A 48 1.98 10.21 6.57
C LEU A 48 2.43 8.73 6.51
N HIS A 49 2.50 8.15 5.31
CA HIS A 49 3.00 6.80 5.13
C HIS A 49 4.55 6.77 5.21
N LEU A 50 5.08 5.85 6.02
CA LEU A 50 6.52 5.69 6.23
C LEU A 50 7.04 4.39 5.58
N LYS A 51 7.46 4.49 4.31
CA LYS A 51 8.04 3.38 3.52
C LYS A 51 9.18 2.62 4.19
N TYR A 52 9.95 3.27 5.06
CA TYR A 52 11.09 2.64 5.72
C TYR A 52 10.72 1.92 7.03
N ALA A 53 9.50 2.10 7.54
CA ALA A 53 8.98 1.43 8.74
C ALA A 53 8.32 0.08 8.39
N LYS A 54 7.74 -0.61 9.38
CA LYS A 54 7.00 -1.86 9.17
C LYS A 54 5.88 -1.74 8.13
N THR A 55 5.30 -0.54 7.99
CA THR A 55 4.23 -0.28 7.03
C THR A 55 4.70 -0.24 5.57
N GLY A 56 6.01 -0.09 5.33
CA GLY A 56 6.63 -0.20 4.00
C GLY A 56 6.48 -1.57 3.32
N ILE A 57 5.95 -2.58 4.02
CA ILE A 57 5.52 -3.84 3.40
C ILE A 57 4.46 -3.59 2.30
N LEU A 58 3.66 -2.51 2.43
CA LEU A 58 2.67 -2.12 1.42
C LEU A 58 3.33 -1.57 0.15
N ASP A 59 4.43 -0.83 0.26
CA ASP A 59 5.26 -0.51 -0.90
C ASP A 59 5.79 -1.78 -1.55
N ALA A 60 6.37 -2.68 -0.74
CA ALA A 60 6.99 -3.91 -1.24
C ALA A 60 6.00 -4.78 -2.02
N PHE A 61 4.73 -4.80 -1.61
CA PHE A 61 3.64 -5.43 -2.35
C PHE A 61 3.49 -4.86 -3.77
N PHE A 62 3.36 -3.54 -3.91
CA PHE A 62 3.25 -2.91 -5.23
C PHE A 62 4.54 -3.02 -6.06
N GLU A 63 5.72 -2.90 -5.43
CA GLU A 63 6.99 -3.10 -6.13
C GLU A 63 7.15 -4.55 -6.62
N SER A 64 6.63 -5.53 -5.90
CA SER A 64 6.63 -6.93 -6.33
C SER A 64 5.86 -7.12 -7.62
N TYR A 65 4.70 -6.47 -7.77
CA TYR A 65 3.96 -6.46 -9.03
C TYR A 65 4.76 -5.78 -10.14
N LEU A 66 5.32 -4.60 -9.86
CA LEU A 66 6.02 -3.77 -10.85
C LEU A 66 7.32 -4.41 -11.39
N LYS A 67 7.91 -5.37 -10.67
CA LYS A 67 9.09 -6.12 -11.13
C LYS A 67 8.79 -7.05 -12.30
N ASP A 68 7.62 -7.69 -12.30
CA ASP A 68 7.22 -8.62 -13.35
C ASP A 68 6.32 -7.92 -14.37
N ASN A 69 5.26 -7.24 -13.91
CA ASN A 69 4.30 -6.45 -14.68
C ASN A 69 3.80 -7.10 -16.00
N LYS A 70 3.82 -8.43 -16.08
CA LYS A 70 3.43 -9.20 -17.29
C LYS A 70 1.93 -9.46 -17.39
N LYS A 71 1.19 -9.29 -16.30
CA LYS A 71 -0.25 -9.58 -16.21
C LYS A 71 -1.02 -8.37 -15.67
N PRO A 72 -2.33 -8.25 -15.99
CA PRO A 72 -3.21 -7.32 -15.30
C PRO A 72 -3.14 -7.52 -13.79
N PHE A 73 -3.17 -6.43 -13.02
CA PHE A 73 -2.93 -6.43 -11.57
C PHE A 73 -3.75 -7.50 -10.83
N LEU A 74 -5.07 -7.56 -11.02
CA LEU A 74 -5.91 -8.56 -10.35
C LEU A 74 -5.60 -10.01 -10.72
N LYS A 75 -5.14 -10.25 -11.96
CA LYS A 75 -4.76 -11.59 -12.40
C LYS A 75 -3.47 -12.02 -11.70
N TRP A 76 -2.49 -11.13 -11.66
CA TRP A 76 -1.25 -11.33 -10.91
C TRP A 76 -1.50 -11.56 -9.41
N VAL A 77 -2.39 -10.78 -8.79
CA VAL A 77 -2.75 -10.96 -7.36
C VAL A 77 -3.32 -12.35 -7.09
N LYS A 78 -4.07 -12.93 -8.03
CA LYS A 78 -4.69 -14.25 -7.86
C LYS A 78 -3.73 -15.42 -8.14
N GLU A 79 -2.84 -15.25 -9.10
CA GLU A 79 -2.03 -16.36 -9.64
C GLU A 79 -0.59 -16.36 -9.12
N ASP A 80 0.01 -15.19 -8.92
CA ASP A 80 1.47 -15.05 -8.76
C ASP A 80 1.86 -14.37 -7.42
N TYR A 81 0.97 -13.61 -6.81
CA TYR A 81 1.26 -12.93 -5.54
C TYR A 81 1.42 -13.93 -4.39
N SER A 82 2.59 -13.92 -3.74
CA SER A 82 2.83 -14.62 -2.47
C SER A 82 3.13 -13.62 -1.34
N PRO A 83 2.24 -13.52 -0.33
CA PRO A 83 2.51 -12.73 0.87
C PRO A 83 3.80 -13.14 1.59
N GLU A 84 4.11 -14.43 1.60
CA GLU A 84 5.28 -15.01 2.26
C GLU A 84 6.56 -14.54 1.58
N GLN A 85 6.61 -14.57 0.24
CA GLN A 85 7.76 -14.09 -0.53
C GLN A 85 7.98 -12.58 -0.34
N VAL A 86 6.90 -11.78 -0.34
CA VAL A 86 6.99 -10.33 -0.09
C VAL A 86 7.49 -10.06 1.33
N LYS A 87 6.98 -10.77 2.34
CA LYS A 87 7.47 -10.64 3.73
C LYS A 87 8.93 -11.07 3.88
N ALA A 88 9.34 -12.17 3.26
CA ALA A 88 10.70 -12.69 3.35
C ALA A 88 11.72 -11.76 2.67
N SER A 89 11.35 -11.12 1.57
CA SER A 89 12.20 -10.16 0.85
C SER A 89 12.19 -8.76 1.47
N PHE A 90 11.19 -8.42 2.28
CA PHE A 90 11.10 -7.13 2.95
C PHE A 90 11.97 -7.07 4.21
N LYS A 91 12.94 -6.16 4.22
CA LYS A 91 13.80 -5.89 5.38
C LYS A 91 13.56 -4.47 5.90
N VAL A 92 13.11 -4.36 7.14
CA VAL A 92 12.98 -3.05 7.82
C VAL A 92 14.37 -2.52 8.12
N LYS A 93 14.69 -1.30 7.66
CA LYS A 93 15.94 -0.61 8.05
C LYS A 93 15.80 -0.13 9.50
N LYS A 94 16.59 -0.66 10.43
CA LYS A 94 16.52 -0.43 11.90
C LYS A 94 16.33 1.03 12.37
N ILE A 95 16.76 2.03 11.60
CA ILE A 95 16.61 3.45 11.93
C ILE A 95 15.13 3.89 11.97
N SER A 96 14.26 3.25 11.19
CA SER A 96 12.83 3.57 11.16
C SER A 96 12.05 3.10 12.38
N GLU A 97 12.51 2.06 13.08
CA GLU A 97 11.86 1.58 14.32
C GLU A 97 11.99 2.61 15.45
N ILE A 98 13.09 3.35 15.48
CA ILE A 98 13.33 4.42 16.46
C ILE A 98 12.42 5.62 16.18
N ILE A 99 12.30 6.06 14.93
CA ILE A 99 11.46 7.21 14.57
C ILE A 99 9.97 6.87 14.72
N SER A 100 9.57 5.67 14.29
CA SER A 100 8.18 5.21 14.41
C SER A 100 7.76 5.10 15.88
N SER A 101 8.60 4.52 16.74
CA SER A 101 8.31 4.43 18.18
C SER A 101 8.30 5.77 18.89
N TYR A 102 9.09 6.75 18.44
CA TYR A 102 9.11 8.09 19.03
C TYR A 102 7.87 8.93 18.64
N ILE A 103 7.40 8.80 17.39
CA ILE A 103 6.21 9.50 16.90
C ILE A 103 4.92 8.86 17.45
N LEU A 104 4.87 7.52 17.57
CA LEU A 104 3.70 6.78 18.08
C LEU A 104 3.62 6.72 19.62
N ARG A 105 4.66 7.14 20.37
CA ARG A 105 4.64 7.21 21.84
C ARG A 105 3.81 8.37 22.41
N ARG A 106 3.06 9.08 21.56
CA ARG A 106 2.12 10.15 21.96
C ARG A 106 0.66 9.69 22.07
N GLU A 107 0.44 8.39 22.22
CA GLU A 107 -0.82 7.84 22.77
C GLU A 107 -0.56 7.19 24.12
#